data_AF-A0A3C0BRD8-F1
#
_entry.id   AF-A0A3C0BRD8-F1
#
_cell.length_a   1.000
_cell.length_b   1.000
_cell.length_c   1.000
_cell.angle_alpha   90.00
_cell.angle_beta   90.00
_cell.angle_gamma   90.00
#
_symmetry.space_group_name_H-M   'P 1'
#
loop_
_entity.id
_entity.type
_entity.pdbx_description
1 polymer ?
#
loop_
_entity_poly.entity_id
_entity_poly.type
_entity_poly.pdbx_seq_one_letter_code
_entity_poly.pdbx_strand_id
1 'polypeptide(L)'
;MVRSTKGGSAGQGASGARKLAVRLRTAKGRKIASTRWLQRQLNDPYVEEAKRRGLRSRAAFKLSEIDDKQHLLKPGLTVVDLGAAPGGFSQVAAKRVRAAEGKGRVIAADLN
;
A
#
# COMPACT_ATOMS: atom_id res chain seq x y z
N MET A 1 -28.12 45.76 26.93
CA MET A 1 -27.31 46.29 25.82
C MET A 1 -25.88 46.50 26.30
N VAL A 2 -25.02 45.48 26.23
CA VAL A 2 -23.54 45.61 26.24
C VAL A 2 -23.00 44.50 25.34
N ARG A 3 -22.32 44.89 24.26
CA ARG A 3 -21.73 43.99 23.25
C ARG A 3 -20.39 43.49 23.79
N SER A 4 -20.16 42.17 23.72
CA SER A 4 -18.82 41.58 23.87
C SER A 4 -18.33 41.09 22.52
N THR A 5 -17.10 41.46 22.20
CA THR A 5 -16.43 41.28 20.91
C THR A 5 -15.54 40.03 20.88
N LYS A 6 -15.55 39.37 19.71
CA LYS A 6 -14.46 38.63 19.04
C LYS A 6 -13.91 37.36 19.70
N GLY A 7 -14.02 36.27 18.93
CA GLY A 7 -13.22 35.06 19.04
C GLY A 7 -13.34 34.22 17.77
N GLY A 8 -12.89 34.77 16.64
CA GLY A 8 -12.82 34.02 15.38
C GLY A 8 -11.65 33.02 15.44
N SER A 9 -11.97 31.73 15.57
CA SER A 9 -11.00 30.66 15.33
C SER A 9 -10.99 30.37 13.83
N ALA A 10 -10.00 30.95 13.14
CA ALA A 10 -9.65 30.56 11.79
C ALA A 10 -9.11 29.12 11.83
N GLY A 11 -9.98 28.17 11.49
CA GLY A 11 -9.58 26.79 11.22
C GLY A 11 -8.58 26.78 10.08
N GLN A 12 -7.34 26.48 10.41
CA GLN A 12 -6.21 26.40 9.49
C GLN A 12 -6.55 25.36 8.41
N GLY A 13 -6.79 25.85 7.19
CA GLY A 13 -6.79 25.02 6.01
C GLY A 13 -5.41 24.39 5.87
N ALA A 14 -5.31 23.10 6.14
CA ALA A 14 -4.12 22.32 5.87
C ALA A 14 -3.87 22.33 4.35
N SER A 15 -3.09 23.30 3.88
CA SER A 15 -2.56 23.29 2.53
C SER A 15 -1.59 22.12 2.45
N GLY A 16 -2.10 20.96 2.02
CA GLY A 16 -1.28 19.79 1.76
C GLY A 16 -0.27 20.17 0.68
N ALA A 17 0.99 20.33 1.07
CA ALA A 17 2.08 20.54 0.14
C ALA A 17 2.01 19.43 -0.91
N ARG A 18 1.70 19.78 -2.16
CA ARG A 18 1.66 18.80 -3.26
C ARG A 18 3.05 18.17 -3.35
N LYS A 19 3.16 16.90 -2.98
CA LYS A 19 4.41 16.15 -3.14
C LYS A 19 4.82 16.21 -4.61
N LEU A 20 6.09 16.54 -4.84
CA LEU A 20 6.68 16.59 -6.17
C LEU A 20 6.59 15.21 -6.83
N ALA A 21 6.05 15.16 -8.05
CA ALA A 21 5.94 13.93 -8.81
C ALA A 21 7.33 13.34 -9.12
N VAL A 22 7.49 12.04 -8.92
CA VAL A 22 8.71 11.29 -9.27
C VAL A 22 8.83 11.25 -10.79
N ARG A 23 9.93 11.80 -11.31
CA ARG A 23 10.25 11.79 -12.75
C ARG A 23 10.97 10.50 -13.14
N LEU A 24 10.67 9.99 -14.33
CA LEU A 24 11.40 8.87 -14.93
C LEU A 24 12.84 9.32 -15.25
N ARG A 25 13.84 8.52 -14.85
CA ARG A 25 15.26 8.86 -15.04
C ARG A 25 15.72 8.85 -16.51
N THR A 26 15.18 7.96 -17.35
CA THR A 26 15.41 8.01 -18.80
C THR A 26 14.24 7.42 -19.59
N ALA A 27 13.84 8.10 -20.65
CA ALA A 27 12.81 7.62 -21.60
C ALA A 27 13.40 7.17 -22.94
N LYS A 28 14.72 7.33 -23.15
CA LYS A 28 15.38 7.05 -24.42
C LYS A 28 15.17 5.60 -24.84
N GLY A 29 14.69 5.40 -26.08
CA GLY A 29 14.40 4.08 -26.65
C GLY A 29 13.09 3.41 -26.20
N ARG A 30 12.31 4.02 -25.30
CA ARG A 30 11.02 3.47 -24.85
C ARG A 30 9.86 3.99 -25.70
N LYS A 31 8.90 3.11 -26.02
CA LYS A 31 7.62 3.51 -26.64
C LYS A 31 6.88 4.49 -25.72
N ILE A 32 6.16 5.45 -26.31
CA ILE A 32 5.39 6.47 -25.57
C ILE A 32 4.46 5.84 -24.53
N ALA A 33 3.76 4.77 -24.91
CA ALA A 33 2.86 4.04 -24.01
C ALA A 33 3.59 3.43 -22.79
N SER A 34 4.80 2.90 -23.00
CA SER A 34 5.64 2.34 -21.92
C SER A 34 6.12 3.44 -20.98
N THR A 35 6.57 4.57 -21.51
CA THR A 35 6.97 5.74 -20.70
C THR A 35 5.81 6.25 -19.84
N ARG A 36 4.61 6.40 -20.41
CA ARG A 36 3.41 6.81 -19.66
C ARG A 36 3.01 5.79 -18.59
N TRP A 37 3.11 4.49 -18.89
CA TRP A 37 2.85 3.44 -17.91
C TRP A 37 3.83 3.52 -16.72
N LEU A 38 5.13 3.67 -16.99
CA LEU A 38 6.16 3.81 -15.96
C LEU A 38 5.93 5.06 -15.10
N GLN A 39 5.64 6.21 -15.72
CA GLN A 39 5.33 7.43 -14.99
C GLN A 39 4.13 7.25 -14.06
N ARG A 40 3.07 6.54 -14.49
CA ARG A 40 1.93 6.23 -13.62
C ARG A 40 2.32 5.33 -12.45
N GLN A 41 3.11 4.27 -12.69
CA GLN A 41 3.56 3.38 -11.62
C GLN A 41 4.45 4.08 -10.59
N LEU A 42 5.35 4.96 -11.06
CA LEU A 42 6.24 5.74 -10.18
C LEU A 42 5.50 6.73 -9.28
N ASN A 43 4.33 7.19 -9.71
CA ASN A 43 3.50 8.16 -8.99
C ASN A 43 2.22 7.54 -8.44
N ASP A 44 2.16 6.21 -8.34
CA ASP A 44 1.00 5.52 -7.79
C ASP A 44 0.91 5.77 -6.28
N PRO A 45 -0.18 6.37 -5.77
CA PRO A 45 -0.29 6.73 -4.35
C PRO A 45 -0.22 5.51 -3.43
N TYR A 46 -0.62 4.33 -3.91
CA TYR A 46 -0.53 3.11 -3.11
C TYR A 46 0.89 2.58 -2.99
N VAL A 47 1.81 2.94 -3.89
CA VAL A 47 3.23 2.59 -3.72
C VAL A 47 3.82 3.39 -2.56
N GLU A 48 3.50 4.68 -2.50
CA GLU A 48 3.94 5.55 -1.41
C GLU A 48 3.28 5.18 -0.07
N GLU A 49 2.00 4.87 -0.08
CA GLU A 49 1.30 4.42 1.11
C GLU A 49 1.80 3.06 1.60
N ALA A 50 2.13 2.13 0.69
CA ALA A 50 2.74 0.85 1.05
C ALA A 50 4.08 1.06 1.77
N LYS A 51 4.96 1.92 1.22
CA LYS A 51 6.23 2.27 1.87
C LYS A 51 6.00 2.88 3.25
N ARG A 52 5.08 3.85 3.36
CA ARG A 52 4.74 4.50 4.64
C ARG A 52 4.27 3.50 5.71
N ARG A 53 3.54 2.46 5.30
CA ARG A 53 3.06 1.40 6.18
C ARG A 53 4.04 0.23 6.37
N GLY A 54 5.23 0.27 5.78
CA GLY A 54 6.20 -0.84 5.83
C GLY A 54 5.73 -2.11 5.09
N LEU A 55 4.84 -1.95 4.10
CA LEU A 55 4.36 -3.06 3.28
C LEU A 55 5.33 -3.35 2.14
N ARG A 56 5.56 -4.63 1.84
CA ARG A 56 6.49 -5.05 0.78
C ARG A 56 6.05 -4.61 -0.62
N SER A 57 4.75 -4.43 -0.84
CA SER A 57 4.22 -3.82 -2.06
C SER A 57 2.78 -3.35 -1.89
N ARG A 58 2.31 -2.56 -2.86
CA ARG A 58 0.91 -2.13 -2.94
C ARG A 58 -0.10 -3.30 -3.08
N ALA A 59 0.34 -4.49 -3.49
CA ALA A 59 -0.53 -5.65 -3.59
C ALA A 59 -1.09 -6.06 -2.21
N ALA A 60 -0.37 -5.79 -1.12
CA ALA A 60 -0.83 -6.07 0.24
C ALA A 60 -2.20 -5.45 0.56
N PHE A 61 -2.53 -4.29 -0.02
CA PHE A 61 -3.85 -3.66 0.17
C PHE A 61 -4.96 -4.53 -0.40
N LYS A 62 -4.77 -5.15 -1.57
CA LYS A 62 -5.79 -5.98 -2.21
C LYS A 62 -6.15 -7.18 -1.35
N LEU A 63 -5.16 -7.95 -0.88
CA LEU A 63 -5.42 -9.10 -0.02
C LEU A 63 -6.06 -8.66 1.30
N SER A 64 -5.57 -7.57 1.91
CA SER A 64 -6.13 -7.06 3.16
C SER A 64 -7.59 -6.69 3.00
N GLU A 65 -7.96 -5.93 1.95
CA GLU A 65 -9.35 -5.52 1.71
C GLU A 65 -10.27 -6.69 1.40
N ILE A 66 -9.79 -7.68 0.64
CA ILE A 66 -10.56 -8.90 0.35
C ILE A 66 -10.79 -9.67 1.66
N ASP A 67 -9.73 -9.91 2.44
CA ASP A 67 -9.82 -10.64 3.69
C ASP A 67 -10.67 -9.91 4.75
N ASP A 68 -10.60 -8.58 4.81
CA ASP A 68 -11.43 -7.77 5.73
C ASP A 68 -12.92 -7.90 5.42
N LYS A 69 -13.29 -8.13 4.14
CA LYS A 69 -14.68 -8.29 3.72
C LYS A 69 -15.16 -9.74 3.77
N GLN A 70 -14.27 -10.69 3.48
CA GLN A 70 -14.63 -12.08 3.22
C GLN A 70 -14.14 -13.04 4.32
N HIS A 71 -13.27 -12.59 5.21
CA HIS A 71 -12.72 -13.35 6.34
C HIS A 71 -12.13 -14.71 5.92
N LEU A 72 -11.37 -14.71 4.83
CA LEU A 72 -10.79 -15.90 4.21
C LEU A 72 -9.67 -16.49 5.06
N LEU A 73 -8.84 -15.61 5.64
CA LEU A 73 -7.64 -15.96 6.37
C LEU A 73 -7.96 -15.97 7.87
N LYS A 74 -7.63 -17.09 8.51
CA LYS A 74 -7.83 -17.30 9.95
C LYS A 74 -6.55 -17.83 10.58
N PRO A 75 -6.33 -17.56 11.88
CA PRO A 75 -5.27 -18.21 12.64
C PRO A 75 -5.30 -19.73 12.46
N GLY A 76 -4.15 -20.36 12.27
CA GLY A 76 -4.09 -21.82 12.07
C GLY A 76 -3.94 -22.28 10.62
N LEU A 77 -4.31 -21.45 9.65
CA LEU A 77 -4.31 -21.87 8.25
C LEU A 77 -2.90 -21.95 7.66
N THR A 78 -2.75 -22.88 6.71
CA THR A 78 -1.60 -22.94 5.80
C THR A 78 -1.98 -22.25 4.49
N VAL A 79 -1.18 -21.27 4.07
CA VAL A 79 -1.39 -20.49 2.85
C VAL A 79 -0.23 -20.72 1.90
N VAL A 80 -0.54 -20.96 0.62
CA VAL A 80 0.46 -21.02 -0.45
C VAL A 80 0.32 -19.77 -1.31
N ASP A 81 1.37 -18.95 -1.37
CA ASP A 81 1.45 -17.73 -2.20
C ASP A 81 2.30 -18.03 -3.45
N LEU A 82 1.63 -18.17 -4.60
CA LEU A 82 2.26 -18.47 -5.90
C LEU A 82 2.49 -17.18 -6.68
N GLY A 83 3.73 -16.92 -7.08
CA GLY A 83 4.13 -15.63 -7.64
C GLY A 83 4.40 -14.61 -6.54
N ALA A 84 5.08 -15.05 -5.48
CA ALA A 84 5.19 -14.30 -4.25
C ALA A 84 5.98 -13.01 -4.39
N ALA A 85 6.89 -12.84 -5.37
CA ALA A 85 7.67 -11.61 -5.47
C ALA A 85 6.76 -10.41 -5.84
N PRO A 86 6.80 -9.30 -5.08
CA PRO A 86 7.79 -8.90 -4.07
C PRO A 86 7.43 -9.19 -2.60
N GLY A 87 6.32 -9.89 -2.31
CA GLY A 87 5.99 -10.45 -0.99
C GLY A 87 4.80 -9.80 -0.28
N GLY A 88 4.02 -8.97 -0.99
CA GLY A 88 2.93 -8.20 -0.38
C GLY A 88 1.78 -9.06 0.16
N PHE A 89 1.36 -10.09 -0.59
CA PHE A 89 0.32 -11.03 -0.16
C PHE A 89 0.83 -11.89 1.00
N SER A 90 1.99 -12.53 0.83
CA SER A 90 2.68 -13.29 1.87
C SER A 90 2.78 -12.55 3.22
N GLN A 91 3.14 -11.26 3.21
CA GLN A 91 3.25 -10.45 4.43
C GLN A 91 1.90 -10.31 5.16
N VAL A 92 0.83 -10.06 4.41
CA VAL A 92 -0.53 -9.96 4.99
C VAL A 92 -0.99 -11.32 5.47
N ALA A 93 -0.84 -12.37 4.66
CA ALA A 93 -1.23 -13.74 5.00
C ALA A 93 -0.56 -14.21 6.29
N ALA A 94 0.75 -14.00 6.45
CA ALA A 94 1.50 -14.40 7.62
C ALA A 94 0.96 -13.74 8.91
N LYS A 95 0.56 -12.47 8.82
CA LYS A 95 -0.06 -11.75 9.93
C LYS A 95 -1.45 -12.31 10.26
N ARG A 96 -2.30 -12.55 9.25
CA ARG A 96 -3.67 -13.04 9.45
C ARG A 96 -3.73 -14.46 10.03
N VAL A 97 -2.86 -15.35 9.55
CA VAL A 97 -2.80 -16.74 10.04
C VAL A 97 -1.96 -16.90 11.32
N ARG A 98 -1.40 -15.81 11.83
CA ARG A 98 -0.53 -15.77 13.03
C ARG A 98 0.67 -16.71 12.90
N ALA A 99 1.34 -16.65 11.76
CA ALA A 99 2.50 -17.51 11.47
C ALA A 99 3.67 -17.27 12.43
N ALA A 100 3.92 -16.02 12.81
CA ALA A 100 4.96 -15.67 13.79
C ALA A 100 4.68 -16.19 15.20
N GLU A 101 3.40 -16.44 15.54
CA GLU A 101 3.00 -17.08 16.81
C GLU A 101 3.04 -18.61 16.72
N GLY A 102 3.51 -19.19 15.61
CA GLY A 102 3.53 -20.63 15.39
C GLY A 102 2.15 -21.27 15.16
N LYS A 103 1.10 -20.46 14.93
CA LYS A 103 -0.28 -20.97 14.74
C LYS A 103 -0.54 -21.40 13.31
N GLY A 104 -0.16 -20.59 12.33
CA GLY A 104 -0.31 -20.88 10.90
C GLY A 104 1.02 -20.93 10.16
N ARG A 105 0.97 -21.14 8.85
CA ARG A 105 2.16 -21.14 7.99
C ARG A 105 1.87 -20.49 6.65
N VAL A 106 2.85 -19.79 6.10
CA VAL A 106 2.83 -19.30 4.72
C VAL A 106 4.00 -19.92 3.97
N ILE A 107 3.73 -20.53 2.83
CA ILE A 107 4.72 -21.03 1.89
C ILE A 107 4.65 -20.13 0.67
N ALA A 108 5.74 -19.43 0.39
CA ALA A 108 5.82 -18.44 -0.68
C ALA A 108 6.78 -18.95 -1.75
N ALA A 109 6.32 -19.02 -3.00
CA ALA A 109 7.12 -19.48 -4.13
C ALA A 109 7.03 -18.49 -5.30
N ASP A 110 8.12 -18.33 -6.01
CA ASP A 110 8.26 -17.41 -7.13
C ASP A 110 9.32 -17.92 -8.11
N LEU A 111 9.28 -17.49 -9.36
CA LEU A 111 10.15 -17.99 -10.44
C LEU A 111 11.32 -17.06 -10.78
N ASN A 112 11.46 -15.94 -10.08
CA ASN A 112 12.46 -14.91 -10.37
C ASN A 112 13.83 -15.18 -9.75
#